data_AF-A0A026W905-F1
#
_entry.id   AF-A0A026W905-F1
#
_cell.length_a   1.000
_cell.length_b   1.000
_cell.length_c   1.000
_cell.angle_alpha   90.00
_cell.angle_beta   90.00
_cell.angle_gamma   90.00
#
_symmetry.space_group_name_H-M   'P 1'
#
loop_
_entity.id
_entity.type
_entity.pdbx_description
1 polymer ?
#
loop_
_entity_poly.entity_id
_entity_poly.type
_entity_poly.pdbx_seq_one_letter_code
_entity_poly.pdbx_strand_id
1 'polypeptide(L)'
;MLNTFFELNINRIRKHNYRVKVNLIEKFDKLLVGRNTVDSFLKTNRSKWIVNISDQAIPDDSINILSLGDKFALPFNNQDKKDRLNLVLDTIKNFEYSFLNVSHDIVIDARNTIHNFIKNNLNFRQHIKAIDRYLISAFKSCTKFLKRLQTRIKEHFSDIKKKVDIQSVVSRHRLNSNHEFDWPNVKILHKEDNVKKREIAEMIFIKQNRDAINSQKDTDNLPSIYNNILKHM
;
A
#
# COMPACT_ATOMS: atom_id res chain seq x y z
N MET A 1 -22.54 10.89 -39.00
CA MET A 1 -21.26 11.50 -38.60
C MET A 1 -20.77 11.00 -37.24
N LEU A 2 -21.65 10.91 -36.22
CA LEU A 2 -21.29 10.36 -34.90
C LEU A 2 -20.99 8.85 -34.93
N ASN A 3 -21.81 8.05 -35.61
CA ASN A 3 -21.61 6.59 -35.69
C ASN A 3 -20.33 6.20 -36.43
N THR A 4 -19.98 6.92 -37.49
CA THR A 4 -18.72 6.71 -38.22
C THR A 4 -17.50 7.07 -37.37
N PHE A 5 -17.57 8.07 -36.50
CA PHE A 5 -16.50 8.40 -35.56
C PHE A 5 -16.28 7.29 -34.52
N PHE A 6 -17.35 6.73 -33.96
CA PHE A 6 -17.26 5.64 -33.00
C PHE A 6 -16.76 4.35 -33.65
N GLU A 7 -17.21 4.01 -34.86
CA GLU A 7 -16.70 2.84 -35.59
C GLU A 7 -15.23 2.97 -35.97
N LEU A 8 -14.78 4.16 -36.38
CA LEU A 8 -13.37 4.41 -36.68
C LEU A 8 -12.48 4.28 -35.42
N ASN A 9 -12.96 4.73 -34.27
CA ASN A 9 -12.25 4.57 -33.00
C ASN A 9 -12.23 3.11 -32.53
N ILE A 10 -13.34 2.38 -32.66
CA ILE A 10 -13.41 0.95 -32.36
C ILE A 10 -12.44 0.17 -33.27
N ASN A 11 -12.39 0.49 -34.56
CA ASN A 11 -11.47 -0.14 -35.50
C ASN A 11 -10.00 0.22 -35.22
N ARG A 12 -9.70 1.44 -34.78
CA ARG A 12 -8.37 1.84 -34.30
C ARG A 12 -7.93 1.05 -33.06
N ILE A 13 -8.83 0.87 -32.09
CA ILE A 13 -8.58 0.09 -30.87
C ILE A 13 -8.38 -1.39 -31.22
N ARG A 14 -9.21 -1.95 -32.13
CA ARG A 14 -9.09 -3.34 -32.58
C ARG A 14 -7.81 -3.62 -33.39
N LYS A 15 -7.36 -2.65 -34.19
CA LYS A 15 -6.08 -2.72 -34.94
C LYS A 15 -4.86 -2.38 -34.09
N HIS A 16 -5.05 -1.95 -32.84
CA HIS A 16 -3.95 -1.57 -31.96
C HIS A 16 -3.19 -2.81 -31.50
N ASN A 17 -2.08 -3.09 -32.18
CA ASN A 17 -1.23 -4.22 -31.86
C ASN A 17 -0.43 -3.90 -30.59
N TYR A 18 -0.94 -4.37 -29.44
CA TYR A 18 -0.34 -4.19 -28.13
C TYR A 18 1.14 -4.61 -28.11
N ARG A 19 1.50 -5.69 -28.83
CA ARG A 19 2.87 -6.17 -28.94
C ARG A 19 3.78 -5.19 -29.68
N VAL A 20 3.29 -4.54 -30.74
CA VAL A 20 4.05 -3.48 -31.45
C VAL A 20 4.22 -2.24 -30.56
N LYS A 21 3.18 -1.85 -29.81
CA LYS A 21 3.29 -0.76 -28.82
C LYS A 21 4.34 -1.09 -27.76
N VAL A 22 4.31 -2.29 -27.18
CA VAL A 22 5.28 -2.74 -26.17
C VAL A 22 6.70 -2.74 -26.76
N ASN A 23 6.91 -3.25 -27.97
CA ASN A 23 8.22 -3.26 -28.62
C ASN A 23 8.76 -1.85 -28.91
N LEU A 24 7.90 -0.91 -29.32
CA LEU A 24 8.29 0.49 -29.53
C LEU A 24 8.63 1.19 -28.22
N ILE A 25 7.90 0.88 -27.14
CA ILE A 25 8.18 1.36 -25.79
C ILE A 25 9.51 0.80 -25.30
N GLU A 26 9.78 -0.50 -25.42
CA GLU A 26 11.06 -1.10 -25.05
C GLU A 26 12.23 -0.50 -25.85
N LYS A 27 12.02 -0.22 -27.14
CA LYS A 27 13.01 0.48 -27.97
C LYS A 27 13.24 1.91 -27.48
N PHE A 28 12.18 2.63 -27.12
CA PHE A 28 12.27 3.98 -26.56
C PHE A 28 12.92 4.00 -25.18
N ASP A 29 12.63 3.03 -24.32
CA ASP A 29 13.25 2.87 -23.01
C ASP A 29 14.73 2.51 -23.13
N LYS A 30 15.14 1.68 -24.10
CA LYS A 30 16.56 1.44 -24.41
C LYS A 30 17.26 2.72 -24.85
N LEU A 31 16.59 3.60 -25.59
CA LEU A 31 17.12 4.91 -25.97
C LEU A 31 17.17 5.89 -24.78
N LEU A 32 16.22 5.82 -23.84
CA LEU A 32 16.24 6.55 -22.57
C LEU A 32 17.30 6.03 -21.60
N VAL A 33 17.60 4.72 -21.61
CA VAL A 33 18.75 4.16 -20.88
C VAL A 33 20.07 4.70 -21.46
N GLY A 34 20.12 5.10 -22.74
CA GLY A 34 21.24 5.87 -23.30
C GLY A 34 21.31 7.33 -22.83
N ARG A 35 20.24 7.87 -22.22
CA ARG A 35 20.18 9.22 -21.61
C ARG A 35 19.90 9.06 -20.11
N ASN A 36 20.94 8.71 -19.34
CA ASN A 36 20.88 8.32 -17.91
C ASN A 36 20.15 9.32 -16.98
N THR A 37 18.84 9.16 -16.83
CA THR A 37 18.02 9.87 -15.83
C THR A 37 18.34 9.44 -14.40
N VAL A 38 18.69 8.16 -14.18
CA VAL A 38 19.10 7.63 -12.87
C VAL A 38 20.48 8.17 -12.45
N ASP A 39 21.46 8.25 -13.37
CA ASP A 39 22.76 8.85 -13.04
C ASP A 39 22.64 10.32 -12.65
N SER A 40 21.76 11.07 -13.33
CA SER A 40 21.50 12.47 -12.95
C SER A 40 20.95 12.57 -11.52
N PHE A 41 20.08 11.64 -11.13
CA PHE A 41 19.54 11.57 -9.78
C PHE A 41 20.63 11.23 -8.74
N LEU A 42 21.49 10.25 -9.05
CA LEU A 42 22.56 9.77 -8.15
C LEU A 42 23.75 10.74 -8.02
N LYS A 43 24.06 11.51 -9.06
CA LYS A 43 25.17 12.48 -9.06
C LYS A 43 24.92 13.73 -8.22
N THR A 44 23.72 13.91 -7.67
CA THR A 44 23.41 15.08 -6.85
C THR A 44 24.07 14.92 -5.47
N ASN A 45 24.89 15.88 -5.08
CA ASN A 45 25.56 15.85 -3.77
C ASN A 45 24.56 16.14 -2.63
N ARG A 46 24.22 15.10 -1.86
CA ARG A 46 23.28 15.17 -0.71
C ARG A 46 23.93 14.91 0.64
N SER A 47 25.27 14.88 0.68
CA SER A 47 26.08 14.55 1.88
C SER A 47 25.81 15.44 3.10
N LYS A 48 25.25 16.64 2.91
CA LYS A 48 24.93 17.59 3.99
C LYS A 48 23.46 17.60 4.40
N TRP A 49 22.60 16.82 3.75
CA TRP A 49 21.15 16.88 3.97
C TRP A 49 20.69 16.02 5.14
N ILE A 50 21.49 15.02 5.51
CA ILE A 50 21.22 14.11 6.61
C ILE A 50 22.48 14.03 7.47
N VAL A 51 22.33 14.31 8.76
CA VAL A 51 23.40 14.12 9.74
C VAL A 51 23.16 12.79 10.44
N ASN A 52 24.06 11.83 10.25
CA ASN A 52 24.01 10.57 10.98
C ASN A 52 24.52 10.79 12.41
N ILE A 53 23.62 10.68 13.38
CA ILE A 53 23.92 10.76 14.82
C ILE A 53 24.24 9.40 15.45
N SER A 54 24.21 8.32 14.66
CA SER A 54 24.44 6.94 15.10
C SER A 54 25.82 6.45 14.66
N ASP A 55 26.42 5.55 15.43
CA ASP A 55 27.69 4.87 15.09
C ASP A 55 27.54 3.89 13.91
N GLN A 56 26.31 3.60 13.48
CA GLN A 56 26.03 2.70 12.37
C GLN A 56 26.02 3.45 11.04
N ALA A 57 26.83 3.00 10.07
CA ALA A 57 26.84 3.55 8.71
C ALA A 57 25.48 3.35 8.01
N ILE A 58 24.96 4.43 7.42
CA ILE A 58 23.70 4.40 6.65
C ILE A 58 24.05 4.04 5.20
N PRO A 59 23.39 3.04 4.58
CA PRO A 59 23.59 2.73 3.17
C PRO A 59 23.26 3.90 2.24
N ASP A 60 23.99 4.05 1.13
CA ASP A 60 23.80 5.16 0.18
C ASP A 60 22.38 5.24 -0.40
N ASP A 61 21.76 4.09 -0.70
CA ASP A 61 20.37 4.04 -1.14
C ASP A 61 19.39 4.60 -0.10
N SER A 62 19.66 4.33 1.18
CA SER A 62 18.86 4.86 2.29
C SER A 62 19.03 6.37 2.44
N ILE A 63 20.25 6.89 2.26
CA ILE A 63 20.53 8.33 2.24
C ILE A 63 19.79 9.00 1.08
N ASN A 64 19.85 8.42 -0.12
CA ASN A 64 19.19 8.95 -1.31
C ASN A 64 17.67 9.04 -1.13
N ILE A 65 17.05 8.03 -0.52
CA ILE A 65 15.62 8.01 -0.23
C ILE A 65 15.24 8.99 0.88
N LEU A 66 15.97 8.98 2.00
CA LEU A 66 15.69 9.86 3.13
C LEU A 66 15.84 11.35 2.74
N SER A 67 16.74 11.62 1.79
CA SER A 67 16.97 12.98 1.28
C SER A 67 15.82 13.52 0.43
N LEU A 68 14.87 12.70 0.01
CA LEU A 68 13.69 13.13 -0.75
C LEU A 68 12.68 13.87 0.12
N GLY A 69 12.75 13.71 1.44
CA GLY A 69 11.82 14.29 2.40
C GLY A 69 10.58 13.43 2.66
N ASP A 70 9.89 13.76 3.74
CA ASP A 70 8.70 13.08 4.26
C ASP A 70 7.46 13.18 3.34
N LYS A 71 7.32 14.30 2.63
CA LYS A 71 6.20 14.57 1.72
C LYS A 71 6.40 14.03 0.30
N PHE A 72 7.51 13.34 0.04
CA PHE A 72 7.77 12.79 -1.29
C PHE A 72 6.88 11.58 -1.56
N ALA A 73 6.01 11.70 -2.55
CA ALA A 73 5.16 10.58 -2.98
C ALA A 73 5.98 9.53 -3.74
N LEU A 74 5.94 8.29 -3.25
CA LEU A 74 6.62 7.18 -3.91
C LEU A 74 5.84 6.71 -5.15
N PRO A 75 6.54 6.18 -6.17
CA PRO A 75 5.89 5.58 -7.33
C PRO A 75 5.02 4.37 -6.93
N PHE A 76 3.81 4.29 -7.47
CA PHE A 76 2.90 3.18 -7.24
C PHE A 76 3.29 1.94 -8.07
N ASN A 77 3.45 0.79 -7.41
CA ASN A 77 3.71 -0.47 -8.07
C ASN A 77 2.46 -1.36 -8.12
N ASN A 78 1.79 -1.42 -9.27
CA ASN A 78 0.61 -2.28 -9.43
C ASN A 78 0.91 -3.79 -9.36
N GLN A 79 2.18 -4.21 -9.41
CA GLN A 79 2.56 -5.61 -9.23
C GLN A 79 2.65 -6.00 -7.75
N ASP A 80 2.93 -5.06 -6.86
CA ASP A 80 3.02 -5.35 -5.42
C ASP A 80 1.61 -5.48 -4.83
N LYS A 81 1.33 -6.61 -4.19
CA LYS A 81 0.07 -6.83 -3.48
C LYS A 81 -0.12 -5.80 -2.35
N LYS A 82 0.97 -5.38 -1.68
CA LYS A 82 0.88 -4.44 -0.58
C LYS A 82 0.52 -3.03 -1.04
N ASP A 83 1.11 -2.56 -2.13
CA ASP A 83 0.81 -1.23 -2.67
C ASP A 83 -0.61 -1.17 -3.21
N ARG A 84 -1.07 -2.22 -3.91
CA ARG A 84 -2.48 -2.36 -4.32
C ARG A 84 -3.42 -2.28 -3.12
N LEU A 85 -3.11 -3.02 -2.05
CA LEU A 85 -3.90 -3.00 -0.83
C LEU A 85 -3.94 -1.61 -0.19
N ASN A 86 -2.79 -0.95 -0.07
CA ASN A 86 -2.70 0.41 0.49
C ASN A 86 -3.50 1.42 -0.34
N LEU A 87 -3.41 1.36 -1.67
CA LEU A 87 -4.17 2.24 -2.56
C LEU A 87 -5.67 2.04 -2.37
N VAL A 88 -6.14 0.80 -2.36
CA VAL A 88 -7.57 0.50 -2.14
C VAL A 88 -8.02 0.99 -0.77
N LEU A 89 -7.22 0.70 0.25
CA LEU A 89 -7.50 1.06 1.63
C LEU A 89 -7.56 2.59 1.81
N ASP A 90 -6.59 3.34 1.28
CA ASP A 90 -6.58 4.80 1.34
C ASP A 90 -7.72 5.41 0.52
N THR A 91 -8.03 4.85 -0.64
CA THR A 91 -9.15 5.31 -1.47
C THR A 91 -10.49 5.12 -0.76
N ILE A 92 -10.73 3.94 -0.18
CA ILE A 92 -11.94 3.64 0.59
C ILE A 92 -12.03 4.51 1.83
N LYS A 93 -10.95 4.61 2.63
CA LYS A 93 -10.90 5.47 3.81
C LYS A 93 -11.24 6.92 3.51
N ASN A 94 -10.59 7.49 2.49
CA ASN A 94 -10.79 8.89 2.12
C ASN A 94 -12.20 9.12 1.58
N PHE A 95 -12.73 8.15 0.82
CA PHE A 95 -14.10 8.19 0.34
C PHE A 95 -15.10 8.14 1.50
N GLU A 96 -15.09 7.10 2.33
CA GLU A 96 -16.03 6.96 3.44
C GLU A 96 -15.96 8.14 4.42
N TYR A 97 -14.74 8.65 4.70
CA TYR A 97 -14.56 9.85 5.51
C TYR A 97 -15.17 11.10 4.89
N SER A 98 -15.05 11.28 3.56
CA SER A 98 -15.58 12.46 2.86
C SER A 98 -17.10 12.43 2.74
N PHE A 99 -17.70 11.23 2.71
CA PHE A 99 -19.13 11.03 2.50
C PHE A 99 -19.93 10.76 3.80
N LEU A 100 -19.31 10.99 4.97
CA LEU A 100 -19.89 10.70 6.28
C LEU A 100 -21.21 11.46 6.57
N ASN A 101 -21.40 12.64 5.95
CA ASN A 101 -22.56 13.51 6.15
C ASN A 101 -23.49 13.57 4.92
N VAL A 102 -23.32 12.69 3.94
CA VAL A 102 -24.07 12.69 2.67
C VAL A 102 -25.21 11.67 2.74
N SER A 103 -26.32 11.93 2.03
CA SER A 103 -27.47 11.01 1.98
C SER A 103 -27.09 9.64 1.42
N HIS A 104 -27.69 8.59 1.99
CA HIS A 104 -27.26 7.21 1.75
C HIS A 104 -27.37 6.78 0.27
N ASP A 105 -28.35 7.30 -0.46
CA ASP A 105 -28.58 6.95 -1.87
C ASP A 105 -27.44 7.42 -2.79
N ILE A 106 -26.98 8.66 -2.61
CA ILE A 106 -25.86 9.23 -3.39
C ILE A 106 -24.56 8.50 -3.06
N VAL A 107 -24.38 8.10 -1.80
CA VAL A 107 -23.19 7.38 -1.36
C VAL A 107 -23.13 5.99 -2.00
N ILE A 108 -24.24 5.27 -2.13
CA ILE A 108 -24.26 3.94 -2.78
C ILE A 108 -23.81 4.03 -4.24
N ASP A 109 -24.32 5.00 -5.00
CA ASP A 109 -23.96 5.15 -6.42
C ASP A 109 -22.49 5.54 -6.60
N ALA A 110 -21.99 6.42 -5.73
CA ALA A 110 -20.59 6.80 -5.70
C ALA A 110 -19.68 5.60 -5.30
N ARG A 111 -20.08 4.78 -4.33
CA ARG A 111 -19.38 3.53 -3.96
C ARG A 111 -19.27 2.58 -5.14
N ASN A 112 -20.36 2.36 -5.88
CA ASN A 112 -20.38 1.47 -7.04
C ASN A 112 -19.46 1.98 -8.17
N THR A 113 -19.45 3.30 -8.39
CA THR A 113 -18.57 3.93 -9.39
C THR A 113 -17.10 3.74 -9.02
N ILE A 114 -16.74 3.98 -7.77
CA ILE A 114 -15.37 3.81 -7.27
C ILE A 114 -14.96 2.33 -7.26
N HIS A 115 -15.86 1.43 -6.86
CA HIS A 115 -15.65 -0.02 -6.93
C HIS A 115 -15.22 -0.44 -8.34
N ASN A 116 -15.99 -0.03 -9.36
CA ASN A 116 -15.72 -0.36 -10.76
C ASN A 116 -14.41 0.28 -11.25
N PHE A 117 -14.14 1.53 -10.87
CA PHE A 117 -12.90 2.21 -11.21
C PHE A 117 -11.67 1.50 -10.63
N ILE A 118 -11.68 1.17 -9.34
CA ILE A 118 -10.60 0.46 -8.66
C ILE A 118 -10.38 -0.91 -9.31
N LYS A 119 -11.46 -1.68 -9.47
CA LYS A 119 -11.42 -3.02 -10.07
C LYS A 119 -10.79 -2.99 -11.46
N ASN A 120 -11.17 -2.03 -12.30
CA ASN A 120 -10.63 -1.92 -13.64
C ASN A 120 -9.16 -1.47 -13.63
N ASN A 121 -8.79 -0.46 -12.83
CA ASN A 121 -7.43 0.06 -12.79
C ASN A 121 -6.39 -0.91 -12.23
N LEU A 122 -6.75 -1.72 -11.23
CA LEU A 122 -5.84 -2.73 -10.66
C LEU A 122 -5.53 -3.86 -11.65
N ASN A 123 -6.42 -4.11 -12.62
CA ASN A 123 -6.24 -5.18 -13.62
C ASN A 123 -5.31 -4.77 -14.78
N PHE A 124 -4.99 -3.49 -14.95
CA PHE A 124 -4.10 -3.04 -16.03
C PHE A 124 -2.63 -3.14 -15.61
N ARG A 125 -1.83 -3.89 -16.39
CA ARG A 125 -0.37 -3.87 -16.25
C ARG A 125 0.17 -2.54 -16.76
N GLN A 126 0.55 -1.66 -15.85
CA GLN A 126 1.21 -0.40 -16.19
C GLN A 126 2.72 -0.63 -16.32
N HIS A 127 3.33 0.00 -17.33
CA HIS A 127 4.79 0.02 -17.48
C HIS A 127 5.41 0.94 -16.43
N ILE A 128 6.39 0.44 -15.67
CA ILE A 128 7.08 1.19 -14.62
C ILE A 128 8.37 1.77 -15.20
N LYS A 129 8.63 3.06 -15.07
CA LYS A 129 9.86 3.69 -15.59
C LYS A 129 11.09 3.21 -14.82
N ALA A 130 12.28 3.33 -15.43
CA ALA A 130 13.53 2.88 -14.80
C ALA A 130 13.82 3.58 -13.46
N ILE A 131 13.57 4.89 -13.36
CA ILE A 131 13.75 5.65 -12.11
C ILE A 131 12.76 5.22 -11.02
N ASP A 132 11.52 4.91 -11.40
CA ASP A 132 10.50 4.43 -10.47
C ASP A 132 10.90 3.06 -9.89
N ARG A 133 11.45 2.17 -10.73
CA ARG A 133 12.00 0.88 -10.27
C ARG A 133 13.13 1.06 -9.27
N TYR A 134 14.04 2.01 -9.50
CA TYR A 134 15.11 2.34 -8.57
C TYR A 134 14.55 2.85 -7.24
N LEU A 135 13.65 3.84 -7.27
CA LEU A 135 13.02 4.42 -6.07
C LEU A 135 12.28 3.35 -5.24
N ILE A 136 11.53 2.46 -5.87
CA ILE A 136 10.83 1.36 -5.20
C ILE A 136 11.85 0.42 -4.51
N SER A 137 12.91 0.04 -5.22
CA SER A 137 13.95 -0.86 -4.69
C SER A 137 14.71 -0.22 -3.52
N ALA A 138 15.18 1.02 -3.69
CA ALA A 138 15.90 1.76 -2.67
C ALA A 138 15.02 2.03 -1.43
N PHE A 139 13.74 2.35 -1.62
CA PHE A 139 12.80 2.53 -0.49
C PHE A 139 12.59 1.23 0.30
N LYS A 140 12.51 0.08 -0.38
CA LYS A 140 12.39 -1.23 0.28
C LYS A 140 13.62 -1.57 1.12
N SER A 141 14.81 -1.29 0.61
CA SER A 141 16.07 -1.43 1.36
C SER A 141 16.13 -0.48 2.56
N CYS A 142 15.74 0.79 2.37
CA CYS A 142 15.70 1.81 3.41
C CYS A 142 14.71 1.44 4.55
N THR A 143 13.49 1.02 4.21
CA THR A 143 12.52 0.56 5.21
C THR A 143 12.96 -0.70 5.95
N LYS A 144 13.71 -1.60 5.32
CA LYS A 144 14.33 -2.75 5.99
C LYS A 144 15.39 -2.30 7.00
N PHE A 145 16.18 -1.29 6.66
CA PHE A 145 17.19 -0.70 7.54
C PHE A 145 16.56 0.04 8.74
N LEU A 146 15.48 0.81 8.51
CA LEU A 146 14.85 1.66 9.54
C LEU A 146 13.90 0.90 10.50
N LYS A 147 13.42 -0.28 10.13
CA LYS A 147 12.53 -1.07 10.98
C LYS A 147 13.27 -1.63 12.20
N ARG A 148 13.15 -0.97 13.36
CA ARG A 148 13.40 -1.59 14.67
C ARG A 148 12.09 -2.03 15.31
N LEU A 149 11.77 -3.31 15.14
CA LEU A 149 10.63 -4.05 15.75
C LEU A 149 10.63 -4.07 17.29
N GLN A 150 11.70 -3.61 17.92
CA GLN A 150 11.95 -3.78 19.36
C GLN A 150 10.96 -3.04 20.26
N THR A 151 10.41 -1.89 19.85
CA THR A 151 9.63 -1.03 20.77
C THR A 151 8.22 -1.59 21.05
N ARG A 152 7.55 -2.15 20.05
CA ARG A 152 6.19 -2.72 20.20
C ARG A 152 6.17 -4.12 20.79
N ILE A 153 7.19 -4.92 20.46
CA ILE A 153 7.43 -6.21 21.11
C ILE A 153 7.62 -6.01 22.63
N LYS A 154 8.37 -4.98 23.04
CA LYS A 154 8.57 -4.64 24.46
C LYS A 154 7.27 -4.27 25.19
N GLU A 155 6.33 -3.58 24.53
CA GLU A 155 5.03 -3.24 25.11
C GLU A 155 4.15 -4.48 25.33
N HIS A 156 4.07 -5.38 24.35
CA HIS A 156 3.35 -6.65 24.50
C HIS A 156 3.97 -7.55 25.58
N PHE A 157 5.31 -7.63 25.66
CA PHE A 157 5.99 -8.32 26.77
C PHE A 157 5.67 -7.71 28.14
N SER A 158 5.43 -6.40 28.19
CA SER A 158 5.04 -5.71 29.43
C SER A 158 3.56 -5.96 29.79
N ASP A 159 2.69 -6.16 28.80
CA ASP A 159 1.27 -6.50 29.00
C ASP A 159 1.04 -7.94 29.49
N ILE A 160 1.87 -8.90 29.08
CA ILE A 160 1.88 -10.28 29.63
C ILE A 160 2.14 -10.25 31.15
N LYS A 161 2.81 -9.19 31.62
CA LYS A 161 3.03 -8.74 33.00
C LYS A 161 1.79 -8.67 33.91
N LYS A 162 0.64 -8.34 33.30
CA LYS A 162 -0.52 -7.76 34.00
C LYS A 162 -1.51 -8.84 34.49
N LYS A 163 -2.27 -8.50 35.53
CA LYS A 163 -3.30 -9.38 36.14
C LYS A 163 -4.30 -9.87 35.08
N VAL A 164 -4.77 -11.12 35.23
CA VAL A 164 -5.63 -11.87 34.28
C VAL A 164 -6.87 -11.08 33.81
N ASP A 165 -7.42 -10.22 34.66
CA ASP A 165 -8.63 -9.44 34.37
C ASP A 165 -8.41 -8.22 33.44
N ILE A 166 -7.14 -7.83 33.21
CA ILE A 166 -6.74 -6.70 32.35
C ILE A 166 -6.01 -7.22 31.09
N GLN A 167 -5.97 -8.55 30.90
CA GLN A 167 -5.25 -9.16 29.79
C GLN A 167 -5.99 -8.99 28.47
N SER A 168 -5.22 -8.54 27.45
CA SER A 168 -5.69 -8.44 26.07
C SER A 168 -6.19 -9.79 25.55
N VAL A 169 -7.03 -9.74 24.50
CA VAL A 169 -7.57 -10.93 23.82
C VAL A 169 -6.46 -11.90 23.40
N VAL A 170 -5.30 -11.37 23.02
CA VAL A 170 -4.10 -12.13 22.62
C VAL A 170 -3.51 -12.93 23.80
N SER A 171 -3.37 -12.31 24.96
CA SER A 171 -2.84 -12.95 26.16
C SER A 171 -3.76 -14.07 26.68
N ARG A 172 -5.08 -13.87 26.56
CA ARG A 172 -6.09 -14.86 26.96
C ARG A 172 -6.14 -16.06 26.03
N HIS A 173 -6.04 -15.84 24.72
CA HIS A 173 -6.00 -16.91 23.72
C HIS A 173 -4.76 -17.80 23.90
N ARG A 174 -3.58 -17.22 24.15
CA ARG A 174 -2.35 -17.98 24.45
C ARG A 174 -2.52 -18.95 25.62
N LEU A 175 -3.09 -18.48 26.73
CA LEU A 175 -3.30 -19.31 27.93
C LEU A 175 -4.35 -20.41 27.70
N ASN A 176 -5.47 -20.06 27.06
CA ASN A 176 -6.57 -21.00 26.86
C ASN A 176 -6.29 -22.04 25.76
N SER A 177 -5.52 -21.67 24.75
CA SER A 177 -5.21 -22.53 23.59
C SER A 177 -3.81 -23.15 23.69
N ASN A 178 -3.07 -22.92 24.78
CA ASN A 178 -1.68 -23.33 24.99
C ASN A 178 -0.79 -23.04 23.76
N HIS A 179 -1.00 -21.86 23.15
CA HIS A 179 -0.40 -21.48 21.88
C HIS A 179 0.64 -20.38 22.10
N GLU A 180 1.89 -20.64 21.70
CA GLU A 180 2.95 -19.65 21.73
C GLU A 180 3.03 -18.90 20.39
N PHE A 181 2.93 -17.58 20.42
CA PHE A 181 3.02 -16.77 19.21
C PHE A 181 4.49 -16.63 18.75
N ASP A 182 4.70 -16.51 17.45
CA ASP A 182 6.00 -16.19 16.85
C ASP A 182 6.29 -14.68 16.99
N TRP A 183 6.54 -14.26 18.23
CA TRP A 183 6.85 -12.88 18.62
C TRP A 183 8.02 -12.22 17.86
N PRO A 184 9.15 -12.90 17.57
CA PRO A 184 10.25 -12.27 16.85
C PRO A 184 9.92 -11.96 15.38
N ASN A 185 8.92 -12.62 14.77
CA ASN A 185 8.56 -12.45 13.36
C ASN A 185 7.26 -11.68 13.13
N VAL A 186 6.84 -10.83 14.08
CA VAL A 186 5.61 -10.03 13.95
C VAL A 186 5.75 -8.98 12.83
N LYS A 187 4.75 -8.89 11.96
CA LYS A 187 4.70 -7.94 10.83
C LYS A 187 3.66 -6.86 11.07
N ILE A 188 4.10 -5.60 11.18
CA ILE A 188 3.17 -4.45 11.20
C ILE A 188 2.42 -4.39 9.87
N LEU A 189 1.09 -4.53 9.94
CA LEU A 189 0.20 -4.52 8.78
C LEU A 189 -0.09 -3.10 8.29
N HIS A 190 -0.31 -2.15 9.20
CA HIS A 190 -0.66 -0.77 8.87
C HIS A 190 -0.34 0.23 10.00
N LYS A 191 -0.15 1.51 9.64
CA LYS A 191 0.04 2.63 10.57
C LYS A 191 -0.79 3.81 10.09
N GLU A 192 -1.55 4.41 10.99
CA GLU A 192 -2.44 5.54 10.70
C GLU A 192 -2.53 6.43 11.93
N ASP A 193 -2.49 7.75 11.75
CA ASP A 193 -2.52 8.72 12.84
C ASP A 193 -3.96 9.12 13.18
N ASN A 194 -4.85 9.14 12.18
CA ASN A 194 -6.27 9.42 12.39
C ASN A 194 -7.03 8.19 12.92
N VAL A 195 -7.69 8.35 14.07
CA VAL A 195 -8.39 7.26 14.77
C VAL A 195 -9.46 6.58 13.90
N LYS A 196 -10.33 7.36 13.23
CA LYS A 196 -11.41 6.80 12.39
C LYS A 196 -10.86 6.06 11.17
N LYS A 197 -9.80 6.58 10.55
CA LYS A 197 -9.13 5.89 9.43
C LYS A 197 -8.46 4.61 9.91
N ARG A 198 -7.92 4.59 11.14
CA ARG A 198 -7.30 3.41 11.74
C ARG A 198 -8.34 2.32 11.98
N GLU A 199 -9.50 2.66 12.53
CA GLU A 199 -10.63 1.74 12.75
C GLU A 199 -11.07 1.10 11.42
N ILE A 200 -11.25 1.90 10.36
CA ILE A 200 -11.60 1.39 9.03
C ILE A 200 -10.52 0.44 8.48
N ALA A 201 -9.23 0.76 8.67
CA ALA A 201 -8.14 -0.12 8.26
C ALA A 201 -8.16 -1.45 9.02
N GLU A 202 -8.33 -1.41 10.34
CA GLU A 202 -8.41 -2.59 11.20
C GLU A 202 -9.57 -3.51 10.77
N MET A 203 -10.75 -2.94 10.51
CA MET A 203 -11.91 -3.68 10.00
C MET A 203 -11.60 -4.44 8.70
N ILE A 204 -10.88 -3.80 7.78
CA ILE A 204 -10.47 -4.40 6.50
C ILE A 204 -9.48 -5.56 6.74
N PHE A 205 -8.47 -5.37 7.58
CA PHE A 205 -7.47 -6.41 7.88
C PHE A 205 -8.07 -7.62 8.59
N ILE A 206 -9.05 -7.41 9.47
CA ILE A 206 -9.77 -8.49 10.14
C ILE A 206 -10.60 -9.29 9.13
N LYS A 207 -11.36 -8.62 8.24
CA LYS A 207 -12.15 -9.33 7.21
C LYS A 207 -11.33 -10.08 6.17
N GLN A 208 -10.08 -9.66 5.91
CA GLN A 208 -9.18 -10.37 5.00
C GLN A 208 -8.61 -11.66 5.59
N ASN A 209 -8.49 -11.76 6.91
CA ASN A 209 -7.90 -12.90 7.60
C ASN A 209 -9.01 -13.72 8.27
N ARG A 210 -9.35 -14.87 7.68
CA ARG A 210 -10.44 -15.73 8.21
C ARG A 210 -10.15 -16.29 9.60
N ASP A 211 -8.88 -16.42 9.95
CA ASP A 211 -8.39 -16.97 11.22
C ASP A 211 -8.00 -15.86 12.22
N ALA A 212 -8.45 -14.61 12.02
CA ALA A 212 -8.18 -13.52 12.95
C ALA A 212 -8.82 -13.78 14.31
N ILE A 213 -8.03 -13.65 15.38
CA ILE A 213 -8.48 -13.82 16.78
C ILE A 213 -9.33 -12.62 17.26
N ASN A 214 -9.38 -11.54 16.49
CA ASN A 214 -10.15 -10.33 16.79
C ASN A 214 -11.67 -10.59 16.79
N SER A 215 -12.42 -9.85 17.62
CA SER A 215 -13.88 -9.96 17.69
C SER A 215 -14.53 -9.47 16.41
N GLN A 216 -15.40 -10.27 15.79
CA GLN A 216 -16.06 -9.90 14.52
C GLN A 216 -17.06 -8.74 14.66
N LYS A 217 -17.55 -8.46 15.88
CA LYS A 217 -18.38 -7.29 16.19
C LYS A 217 -17.70 -5.96 15.85
N ASP A 218 -16.37 -5.94 15.78
CA ASP A 218 -15.59 -4.76 15.43
C ASP A 218 -15.67 -4.43 13.93
N THR A 219 -16.34 -5.26 13.10
CA THR A 219 -16.39 -5.11 11.63
C THR A 219 -17.78 -4.79 11.05
N ASP A 220 -18.79 -4.64 11.91
CA ASP A 220 -20.20 -4.46 11.51
C ASP A 220 -20.43 -3.15 10.73
N ASN A 221 -19.60 -2.13 10.98
CA ASN A 221 -19.71 -0.83 10.31
C ASN A 221 -19.10 -0.80 8.90
N LEU A 222 -18.48 -1.88 8.40
CA LEU A 222 -17.91 -1.92 7.05
C LEU A 222 -18.92 -2.48 6.01
N PRO A 223 -19.34 -1.67 5.01
CA PRO A 223 -20.32 -2.09 4.01
C PRO A 223 -19.93 -3.37 3.25
N SER A 224 -20.91 -4.24 3.01
CA SER A 224 -20.72 -5.55 2.37
C SER A 224 -20.24 -5.46 0.90
N ILE A 225 -20.45 -4.32 0.24
CA ILE A 225 -20.00 -4.03 -1.13
C ILE A 225 -18.48 -4.20 -1.28
N TYR A 226 -17.72 -3.91 -0.24
CA TYR A 226 -16.26 -4.06 -0.25
C TYR A 226 -15.80 -5.52 -0.17
N ASN A 227 -16.65 -6.45 0.30
CA ASN A 227 -16.28 -7.87 0.46
C ASN A 227 -15.81 -8.50 -0.86
N ASN A 228 -16.40 -8.10 -1.99
CA ASN A 228 -16.01 -8.61 -3.31
C ASN A 228 -14.65 -8.08 -3.76
N ILE A 229 -14.30 -6.83 -3.43
CA ILE A 229 -12.96 -6.29 -3.73
C ILE A 229 -11.91 -6.98 -2.84
N LEU A 230 -12.23 -7.12 -1.55
CA LEU A 230 -11.33 -7.71 -0.55
C LEU A 230 -11.06 -9.19 -0.81
N LYS A 231 -12.03 -9.95 -1.34
CA LYS A 231 -11.86 -11.37 -1.71
C LYS A 231 -10.90 -11.60 -2.89
N HIS A 232 -10.72 -10.62 -3.77
CA HIS A 232 -9.93 -10.73 -5.00
C HIS A 232 -8.56 -10.05 -4.94
N MET A 233 -8.16 -9.53 -3.76
CA MET A 233 -6.83 -8.95 -3.51
C MET A 233 -5.86 -9.96 -2.92
#